data_AF-A0AA37IY34-F1
#
_entry.id   AF-A0AA37IY34-F1
#
_cell.length_a   1.000
_cell.length_b   1.000
_cell.length_c   1.000
_cell.angle_alpha   90.00
_cell.angle_beta   90.00
_cell.angle_gamma   90.00
#
_symmetry.space_group_name_H-M   'P 1'
#
loop_
_entity.id
_entity.type
_entity.pdbx_description
1 polymer ?
#
loop_
_entity_poly.entity_id
_entity_poly.type
_entity_poly.pdbx_seq_one_letter_code
_entity_poly.pdbx_strand_id
1 'polypeptide(L)'
;MENQEIFRFERGYSELEGLQQAHRMIYCARRTPEGIVLELAVQQAGKTERCALLCRNLEEKRAGDLLLYFCENGVDPFQCLDVLEELGQSYEEL
;
A
#
# COMPACT_ATOMS: atom_id res chain seq x y z
N MET A 1 -18.56 9.00 -10.69
CA MET A 1 -18.29 7.61 -10.26
C MET A 1 -17.56 7.72 -8.94
N GLU A 2 -18.09 7.11 -7.88
CA GLU A 2 -17.51 7.17 -6.54
C GLU A 2 -16.19 6.40 -6.48
N ASN A 3 -15.29 6.85 -5.60
CA ASN A 3 -14.07 6.11 -5.28
C ASN A 3 -14.46 4.81 -4.57
N GLN A 4 -14.24 3.65 -5.21
CA GLN A 4 -14.59 2.34 -4.67
C GLN A 4 -13.34 1.63 -4.13
N GLU A 5 -13.31 1.27 -2.84
CA GLU A 5 -12.29 0.34 -2.32
C GLU A 5 -12.54 -1.05 -2.94
N ILE A 6 -11.50 -1.57 -3.59
CA ILE A 6 -11.55 -2.84 -4.33
C ILE A 6 -10.74 -3.94 -3.63
N PHE A 7 -9.64 -3.58 -2.96
CA PHE A 7 -8.83 -4.50 -2.16
C PHE A 7 -8.39 -3.82 -0.86
N ARG A 8 -8.32 -4.64 0.20
CA ARG A 8 -7.79 -4.25 1.50
C ARG A 8 -7.09 -5.44 2.14
N PHE A 9 -5.81 -5.28 2.45
CA PHE A 9 -5.03 -6.22 3.24
C PHE A 9 -4.45 -5.52 4.46
N GLU A 10 -4.15 -6.30 5.49
CA GLU A 10 -3.57 -5.79 6.72
C GLU A 10 -2.55 -6.79 7.27
N ARG A 11 -1.44 -6.26 7.79
CA ARG A 11 -0.44 -7.03 8.52
C ARG A 11 -0.16 -6.40 9.87
N GLY A 12 -0.44 -7.16 10.93
CA GLY A 12 -0.09 -6.79 12.29
C GLY A 12 1.32 -7.24 12.66
N TYR A 13 2.03 -6.39 13.38
CA TYR A 13 3.36 -6.63 13.91
C TYR A 13 3.30 -6.49 15.43
N SER A 14 3.75 -7.52 16.15
CA SER A 14 3.77 -7.53 17.62
C SER A 14 4.96 -6.73 18.17
N GLU A 15 4.89 -6.38 19.45
CA GLU A 15 6.06 -5.90 20.16
C GLU A 15 7.13 -7.00 20.21
N LEU A 16 8.38 -6.66 19.87
CA LEU A 16 9.56 -7.49 20.08
C LEU A 16 10.56 -6.65 20.87
N GLU A 17 10.86 -7.09 22.10
CA GLU A 17 11.68 -6.33 23.05
C GLU A 17 13.02 -5.91 22.44
N GLY A 18 13.25 -4.59 22.41
CA GLY A 18 14.48 -3.98 21.87
C GLY A 18 14.61 -3.96 20.34
N LEU A 19 13.63 -4.48 19.60
CA LEU A 19 13.70 -4.62 18.14
C LEU A 19 12.54 -3.97 17.39
N GLN A 20 11.31 -4.12 17.87
CA GLN A 20 10.11 -3.72 17.14
C GLN A 20 9.03 -3.25 18.09
N GLN A 21 8.51 -2.04 17.88
CA GLN A 21 7.27 -1.64 18.53
C GLN A 21 6.06 -2.23 17.81
N ALA A 22 5.02 -2.60 18.54
CA ALA A 22 3.78 -3.07 17.94
C ALA A 22 3.19 -2.03 16.97
N HIS A 23 2.86 -2.47 15.75
CA HIS A 23 2.31 -1.61 14.70
C HIS A 23 1.46 -2.41 13.71
N ARG A 24 0.73 -1.71 12.84
CA ARG A 24 -0.09 -2.31 11.78
C ARG A 24 0.23 -1.65 10.45
N MET A 25 0.34 -2.47 9.41
CA MET A 25 0.47 -2.05 8.02
C MET A 25 -0.85 -2.28 7.31
N ILE A 26 -1.36 -1.28 6.61
CA ILE A 26 -2.61 -1.32 5.84
C ILE A 26 -2.26 -1.11 4.38
N TYR A 27 -2.84 -1.94 3.51
CA TYR A 27 -2.64 -1.93 2.06
C TYR A 27 -4.01 -1.86 1.38
N CYS A 28 -4.30 -0.76 0.69
CA CYS A 28 -5.60 -0.50 0.07
C CYS A 28 -5.45 -0.16 -1.41
N ALA A 29 -6.40 -0.63 -2.23
CA ALA A 29 -6.56 -0.17 -3.60
C ALA A 29 -7.95 0.44 -3.75
N ARG A 30 -8.02 1.60 -4.38
CA ARG A 30 -9.27 2.29 -4.72
C ARG A 30 -9.34 2.52 -6.22
N ARG A 31 -10.47 2.19 -6.83
CA ARG A 31 -10.79 2.58 -8.21
C ARG A 31 -11.30 4.01 -8.23
N THR A 32 -10.71 4.84 -9.08
CA THR A 32 -11.14 6.21 -9.38
C THR A 32 -11.38 6.38 -10.88
N PRO A 33 -11.99 7.48 -11.34
CA PRO A 33 -12.11 7.78 -12.77
C PRO A 33 -10.75 7.90 -13.50
N GLU A 34 -9.69 8.27 -12.78
CA GLU A 34 -8.34 8.52 -13.32
C GLU A 34 -7.47 7.25 -13.35
N GLY A 35 -7.81 6.22 -12.57
CA GLY A 35 -7.05 4.98 -12.50
C GLY A 35 -7.24 4.24 -11.18
N ILE A 36 -6.21 3.52 -10.75
CA ILE A 36 -6.18 2.85 -9.45
C ILE A 36 -5.27 3.64 -8.52
N VAL A 37 -5.77 3.97 -7.33
CA VAL A 37 -4.97 4.52 -6.24
C VAL A 37 -4.55 3.38 -5.32
N LEU A 38 -3.26 3.14 -5.20
CA LEU A 38 -2.68 2.29 -4.16
C LEU A 38 -2.40 3.15 -2.93
N GLU A 39 -2.80 2.71 -1.74
CA GLU A 39 -2.55 3.41 -0.48
C GLU A 39 -1.94 2.45 0.53
N LEU A 40 -0.78 2.83 1.06
CA LEU A 40 -0.09 2.11 2.13
C LEU A 40 -0.06 3.00 3.36
N ALA A 41 -0.37 2.45 4.53
CA ALA A 41 -0.31 3.18 5.78
C ALA A 41 0.31 2.35 6.91
N VAL A 42 1.18 2.98 7.69
CA VAL A 42 1.77 2.45 8.91
C VAL A 42 1.09 3.11 10.10
N GLN A 43 0.50 2.32 10.99
CA GLN A 43 -0.09 2.77 12.23
C GLN A 43 0.75 2.29 13.42
N GLN A 44 1.42 3.22 14.09
CA GLN A 44 2.30 2.92 15.22
C GLN A 44 2.17 3.99 16.30
N ALA A 45 1.97 3.57 17.55
CA ALA A 45 1.88 4.46 18.72
C ALA A 45 0.93 5.67 18.54
N GLY A 46 -0.22 5.46 17.87
CA GLY A 46 -1.21 6.51 17.61
C GLY A 46 -0.86 7.47 16.47
N LYS A 47 0.28 7.28 15.79
CA LYS A 47 0.65 7.99 14.56
C LYS A 47 0.29 7.16 13.34
N THR A 48 -0.03 7.84 12.25
CA THR A 48 -0.23 7.23 10.94
C THR A 48 0.66 7.91 9.92
N GLU A 49 1.54 7.13 9.29
CA GLU A 49 2.29 7.54 8.11
C GLU A 49 1.66 6.85 6.90
N ARG A 50 1.54 7.56 5.78
CA ARG A 50 0.86 7.03 4.58
C ARG A 50 1.51 7.49 3.29
N CYS A 51 1.37 6.68 2.25
CA CYS A 51 1.65 7.01 0.86
C CYS A 51 0.42 6.64 0.03
N ALA A 52 0.05 7.49 -0.94
CA ALA A 52 -1.02 7.24 -1.89
C ALA A 52 -0.50 7.49 -3.31
N LEU A 53 -0.68 6.51 -4.19
CA LEU A 53 -0.07 6.46 -5.51
C LEU A 53 -1.13 6.23 -6.59
N LEU A 54 -1.32 7.21 -7.46
CA LEU A 54 -2.21 7.10 -8.61
C LEU A 54 -1.49 6.37 -9.76
N CYS A 55 -2.00 5.19 -10.10
CA CYS A 55 -1.54 4.37 -11.21
C CYS A 55 -2.60 4.35 -12.32
N ARG A 56 -2.36 5.11 -13.41
CA ARG A 56 -3.34 5.29 -14.51
C ARG A 56 -3.48 4.08 -15.43
N ASN A 57 -2.45 3.25 -15.53
CA ASN A 57 -2.36 2.07 -16.39
C ASN A 57 -2.31 0.76 -15.61
N LEU A 58 -2.63 0.78 -14.31
CA LEU A 58 -2.66 -0.43 -13.49
C LEU A 58 -4.01 -1.13 -13.58
N GLU A 59 -3.99 -2.43 -13.89
CA GLU A 59 -5.19 -3.26 -13.90
C GLU A 59 -5.63 -3.66 -12.48
N GLU A 60 -6.94 -3.81 -12.27
CA GLU A 60 -7.50 -4.17 -10.95
C GLU A 60 -6.91 -5.46 -10.38
N LYS A 61 -6.86 -6.53 -11.20
CA LYS A 61 -6.27 -7.79 -10.78
C LYS A 61 -4.81 -7.61 -10.37
N ARG A 62 -4.04 -6.85 -11.15
CA ARG A 62 -2.62 -6.58 -10.87
C ARG A 62 -2.44 -5.75 -9.61
N ALA A 63 -3.34 -4.82 -9.32
CA ALA A 63 -3.37 -4.08 -8.05
C ALA A 63 -3.58 -5.03 -6.85
N GLY A 64 -4.49 -6.00 -6.97
CA GLY A 64 -4.67 -7.05 -5.97
C GLY A 64 -3.40 -7.87 -5.73
N ASP A 65 -2.78 -8.36 -6.81
CA ASP A 65 -1.53 -9.14 -6.74
C ASP A 65 -0.39 -8.33 -6.09
N LEU A 66 -0.26 -7.03 -6.44
CA LEU A 66 0.74 -6.13 -5.87
C LEU A 66 0.53 -5.88 -4.38
N LEU A 67 -0.70 -5.56 -3.95
CA LEU A 67 -0.98 -5.32 -2.54
C LEU A 67 -0.83 -6.59 -1.70
N LEU A 68 -1.15 -7.76 -2.26
CA LEU A 68 -0.88 -9.02 -1.60
C LEU A 68 0.63 -9.23 -1.41
N TYR A 69 1.42 -9.00 -2.46
CA TYR A 69 2.89 -9.05 -2.39
C TYR A 69 3.44 -8.09 -1.33
N PHE A 70 2.98 -6.82 -1.31
CA PHE A 70 3.38 -5.85 -0.30
C PHE A 70 3.04 -6.32 1.11
N CYS A 71 1.84 -6.85 1.31
CA CYS A 71 1.39 -7.36 2.60
C CYS A 71 2.23 -8.55 3.07
N GLU A 72 2.43 -9.57 2.22
CA GLU A 72 3.19 -10.78 2.55
C GLU A 72 4.67 -10.52 2.80
N ASN A 73 5.25 -9.50 2.16
CA ASN A 73 6.67 -9.15 2.33
C ASN A 73 6.89 -7.99 3.30
N GLY A 74 5.84 -7.33 3.77
CA GLY A 74 5.94 -6.26 4.74
C GLY A 74 6.51 -4.97 4.15
N VAL A 75 6.25 -4.72 2.87
CA VAL A 75 6.73 -3.56 2.13
C VAL A 75 6.11 -2.29 2.71
N ASP A 76 6.94 -1.35 3.14
CA ASP A 76 6.46 -0.10 3.71
C ASP A 76 6.20 1.00 2.65
N PRO A 77 5.58 2.14 3.03
CA PRO A 77 5.29 3.23 2.10
C PRO A 77 6.49 3.76 1.31
N PHE A 78 7.70 3.70 1.84
CA PHE A 78 8.90 4.15 1.13
C PHE A 78 9.42 3.06 0.20
N GLN A 79 9.44 1.82 0.66
CA GLN A 79 9.90 0.66 -0.11
C GLN A 79 8.99 0.34 -1.32
N CYS A 80 7.71 0.70 -1.26
CA CYS A 80 6.79 0.39 -2.35
C CYS A 80 7.16 1.13 -3.66
N LEU A 81 7.81 2.29 -3.58
CA LEU A 81 8.25 3.06 -4.74
C LEU A 81 9.30 2.29 -5.54
N ASP A 82 10.31 1.73 -4.85
CA ASP A 82 11.36 0.91 -5.46
C ASP A 82 10.76 -0.29 -6.24
N VAL A 83 9.77 -0.96 -5.66
CA VAL A 83 9.09 -2.09 -6.31
C VAL A 83 8.35 -1.65 -7.57
N LEU A 84 7.68 -0.49 -7.54
CA LEU A 84 6.97 0.03 -8.71
C LEU A 84 7.94 0.46 -9.81
N GLU A 85 9.06 1.08 -9.45
CA GLU A 85 10.13 1.43 -10.39
C GLU A 85 10.72 0.19 -11.08
N GLU A 86 11.06 -0.86 -10.32
CA GLU A 86 11.58 -2.12 -10.87
C GLU A 86 10.59 -2.81 -11.81
N LEU A 87 9.29 -2.71 -11.51
CA LEU A 87 8.23 -3.25 -12.36
C LEU A 87 7.90 -2.37 -13.57
N GLY A 88 8.49 -1.17 -13.67
CA GLY A 88 8.17 -0.19 -14.70
C GLY A 88 6.74 0.35 -14.61
N GLN A 89 6.13 0.27 -13.42
CA GLN A 89 4.77 0.76 -13.17
C GLN A 89 4.81 2.26 -12.93
N SER A 90 4.21 3.04 -13.83
CA SER A 90 4.10 4.50 -13.65
C SER A 90 3.14 4.85 -12.52
N TYR A 91 3.53 5.81 -11.68
CA TYR A 91 2.71 6.33 -10.58
C TYR A 91 2.86 7.85 -10.45
N GLU A 92 1.92 8.46 -9.72
CA GLU A 92 1.98 9.84 -9.24
C GLU A 92 1.63 9.85 -7.75
N GLU A 93 2.47 10.49 -6.93
CA GLU A 93 2.21 10.68 -5.50
C GLU A 93 1.10 11.71 -5.27
N LEU A 94 0.16 11.40 -4.36
CA LEU A 94 -1.03 12.22 -4.04
C LEU A 94 -0.94 12.94 -2.69
#